data_AF-A0A524ADR9-F1
#
_entry.id   AF-A0A524ADR9-F1
#
_cell.length_a   1.000
_cell.length_b   1.000
_cell.length_c   1.000
_cell.angle_alpha   90.00
_cell.angle_beta   90.00
_cell.angle_gamma   90.00
#
_symmetry.space_group_name_H-M   'P 1'
#
loop_
_entity.id
_entity.type
_entity.pdbx_description
1 polymer ?
#
loop_
_entity_poly.entity_id
_entity_poly.type
_entity_poly.pdbx_seq_one_letter_code
_entity_poly.pdbx_strand_id
1 'polypeptide(L)'
;MFKELFNFRGVNWWTLFGGIGLNFVITLFISLAGAYFATEGAMSEAYQQYGALLMTLAIFIGCGLAGFVIAKIADDVPVKHSFLSSLGAFVPLVVMAALTFSPYTLMLGAVAVAGGLNGGMLAVRRRHYHYRPPDADG
;
A
#
# COMPACT_ATOMS: atom_id res chain seq x y z
N MET A 1 -6.07 -9.44 16.92
CA MET A 1 -5.70 -8.90 15.59
C MET A 1 -4.43 -8.04 15.61
N PHE A 2 -4.38 -6.88 16.29
CA PHE A 2 -3.17 -6.02 16.28
C PHE A 2 -1.89 -6.70 16.78
N LYS A 3 -1.98 -7.53 17.83
CA LYS A 3 -0.83 -8.31 18.33
C LYS A 3 -0.25 -9.31 17.30
N GLU A 4 -1.08 -9.78 16.37
CA GLU A 4 -0.64 -10.72 15.31
C GLU A 4 0.01 -9.98 14.13
N LEU A 5 -0.45 -8.74 13.85
CA LEU A 5 0.14 -7.87 12.83
C LEU A 5 1.61 -7.56 13.12
N PHE A 6 1.98 -7.37 14.40
CA PHE A 6 3.35 -7.08 14.82
C PHE A 6 4.18 -8.33 15.18
N ASN A 7 3.68 -9.54 14.91
CA ASN A 7 4.31 -10.75 15.43
C ASN A 7 5.61 -11.19 14.71
N PHE A 8 5.99 -10.82 13.49
CA PHE A 8 7.19 -11.36 12.77
C PHE A 8 7.45 -12.89 12.66
N ARG A 9 6.86 -13.78 13.47
CA ARG A 9 7.00 -15.24 13.31
C ARG A 9 6.36 -15.65 11.97
N GLY A 10 7.10 -16.41 11.16
CA GLY A 10 6.66 -16.85 9.83
C GLY A 10 6.67 -15.76 8.75
N VAL A 11 7.35 -14.63 8.96
CA VAL A 11 7.51 -13.59 7.94
C VAL A 11 8.66 -13.94 7.01
N ASN A 12 8.39 -13.92 5.70
CA ASN A 12 9.44 -14.00 4.69
C ASN A 12 10.08 -12.62 4.54
N TRP A 13 11.27 -12.45 5.13
CA TRP A 13 12.01 -11.19 5.11
C TRP A 13 12.34 -10.70 3.70
N TRP A 14 12.60 -11.59 2.75
CA TRP A 14 12.87 -11.20 1.37
C TRP A 14 11.65 -10.56 0.70
N THR A 15 10.48 -11.19 0.84
CA THR A 15 9.21 -10.64 0.34
C THR A 15 8.86 -9.33 1.04
N LEU A 16 9.13 -9.24 2.35
CA LEU A 16 8.88 -8.02 3.12
C LEU A 16 9.79 -6.86 2.66
N PHE A 17 11.11 -7.07 2.59
CA PHE A 17 12.04 -6.02 2.15
C PHE A 17 11.80 -5.62 0.70
N GLY A 18 11.53 -6.58 -0.18
CA GLY A 18 11.13 -6.30 -1.56
C GLY A 18 9.84 -5.47 -1.61
N GLY A 19 8.86 -5.78 -0.76
CA GLY A 19 7.63 -5.02 -0.65
C GLY A 19 7.80 -3.59 -0.13
N ILE A 20 8.65 -3.40 0.88
CA ILE A 20 9.02 -2.08 1.41
C ILE A 20 9.68 -1.26 0.30
N GLY A 21 10.69 -1.83 -0.38
CA GLY A 21 11.38 -1.18 -1.48
C GLY A 21 10.45 -0.82 -2.64
N LEU A 22 9.53 -1.72 -3.01
CA LEU A 22 8.55 -1.48 -4.07
C LEU A 22 7.61 -0.31 -3.73
N ASN A 23 7.06 -0.27 -2.51
CA ASN A 23 6.19 0.83 -2.09
C ASN A 23 6.96 2.16 -2.06
N PHE A 24 8.20 2.16 -1.57
CA PHE A 24 9.08 3.33 -1.62
C PHE A 24 9.26 3.84 -3.05
N VAL A 25 9.67 2.96 -3.97
CA VAL A 25 9.92 3.29 -5.38
C VAL A 25 8.65 3.82 -6.05
N ILE A 26 7.49 3.20 -5.83
CA ILE A 26 6.21 3.66 -6.36
C ILE A 26 5.91 5.08 -5.89
N THR A 27 6.02 5.36 -4.58
CA THR A 27 5.76 6.71 -4.08
C THR A 27 6.74 7.75 -4.60
N LEU A 28 8.01 7.36 -4.80
CA LEU A 28 9.03 8.22 -5.39
C LEU A 28 8.69 8.56 -6.84
N PHE A 29 8.34 7.56 -7.66
CA PHE A 29 7.93 7.77 -9.06
C PHE A 29 6.67 8.64 -9.17
N ILE A 30 5.66 8.40 -8.33
CA ILE A 30 4.44 9.21 -8.33
C ILE A 30 4.75 10.67 -7.93
N SER A 31 5.63 10.86 -6.94
CA SER A 31 6.05 12.20 -6.52
C SER A 31 6.81 12.94 -7.62
N LEU A 32 7.73 12.25 -8.31
CA LEU A 32 8.46 12.81 -9.46
C LEU A 32 7.53 13.13 -10.63
N ALA A 33 6.59 12.24 -10.94
CA ALA A 33 5.60 12.48 -11.99
C ALA A 33 4.71 13.68 -11.65
N GLY A 34 4.28 13.80 -10.39
CA GLY A 34 3.52 14.96 -9.92
C GLY A 34 4.30 16.27 -10.04
N ALA A 35 5.57 16.27 -9.64
CA ALA A 35 6.44 17.43 -9.81
C ALA A 35 6.63 17.79 -11.30
N TYR A 36 6.79 16.79 -12.17
CA TYR A 36 6.91 17.01 -13.61
C TYR A 36 5.64 17.63 -14.21
N PHE A 37 4.46 17.08 -13.92
CA PHE A 37 3.19 17.62 -14.43
C PHE A 37 2.88 19.02 -13.90
N ALA A 38 3.35 19.37 -12.70
CA ALA A 38 3.22 20.73 -12.18
C ALA A 38 4.04 21.75 -12.96
N THR A 39 5.13 21.33 -13.63
CA THR A 39 6.01 22.22 -14.41
C THR A 39 5.69 22.28 -15.90
N GLU A 40 4.91 21.33 -16.43
CA GLU A 40 4.57 21.25 -17.84
C GLU A 40 3.45 22.25 -18.19
N GLY A 41 3.76 23.24 -19.04
CA GLY A 41 2.87 24.38 -19.30
C GLY A 41 1.46 23.99 -19.77
N ALA A 42 1.35 22.98 -20.63
CA ALA A 42 0.07 22.50 -21.17
C ALA A 42 -0.83 21.80 -20.14
N MET A 43 -0.26 21.23 -19.08
CA MET A 43 -0.99 20.47 -18.06
C MET A 43 -1.08 21.21 -16.72
N SER A 44 -0.35 22.33 -16.56
CA SER A 44 -0.21 23.04 -15.30
C SER A 44 -1.53 23.55 -14.73
N GLU A 45 -2.41 24.15 -15.54
CA GLU A 45 -3.72 24.66 -15.08
C GLU A 45 -4.61 23.52 -14.56
N ALA A 46 -4.73 22.43 -15.32
CA ALA A 46 -5.49 21.26 -14.90
C ALA A 46 -4.89 20.61 -13.64
N TYR A 47 -3.56 20.56 -13.55
CA TYR A 47 -2.87 20.00 -12.40
C TYR A 47 -2.99 20.88 -11.15
N GLN A 48 -3.08 22.20 -11.29
CA GLN A 48 -3.36 23.07 -10.14
C GLN A 48 -4.75 22.82 -9.54
N GLN A 49 -5.74 22.49 -10.38
CA GLN A 49 -7.10 22.22 -9.92
C GLN A 49 -7.28 20.78 -9.39
N TYR A 50 -6.68 19.78 -10.04
CA TYR A 50 -6.94 18.36 -9.75
C TYR A 50 -5.72 17.59 -9.23
N GLY A 51 -4.54 18.21 -9.15
CA GLY A 51 -3.27 17.55 -8.84
C GLY A 51 -3.27 16.85 -7.49
N ALA A 52 -3.87 17.46 -6.46
CA ALA A 52 -3.98 16.84 -5.15
C ALA A 52 -4.82 15.55 -5.18
N LEU A 53 -5.96 15.57 -5.89
CA LEU A 53 -6.82 14.40 -6.05
C LEU A 53 -6.11 13.30 -6.87
N LEU A 54 -5.48 13.68 -7.97
CA LEU A 54 -4.70 12.77 -8.82
C LEU A 54 -3.56 12.11 -8.05
N MET A 55 -2.79 12.87 -7.28
CA MET A 55 -1.71 12.34 -6.44
C MET A 55 -2.23 11.36 -5.40
N THR A 56 -3.32 11.72 -4.72
CA THR A 56 -3.94 10.86 -3.70
C THR A 56 -4.42 9.54 -4.30
N LEU A 57 -5.11 9.59 -5.44
CA LEU A 57 -5.58 8.40 -6.17
C LEU A 57 -4.41 7.57 -6.70
N ALA A 58 -3.39 8.20 -7.28
CA ALA A 58 -2.22 7.51 -7.79
C ALA A 58 -1.49 6.75 -6.68
N ILE A 59 -1.29 7.37 -5.51
CA ILE A 59 -0.68 6.72 -4.34
C ILE A 59 -1.55 5.57 -3.85
N PHE A 60 -2.86 5.79 -3.71
CA PHE A 60 -3.78 4.75 -3.26
C PHE A 60 -3.76 3.52 -4.18
N ILE A 61 -3.88 3.73 -5.49
CA ILE A 61 -3.89 2.65 -6.49
C ILE A 61 -2.51 2.00 -6.58
N GLY A 62 -1.43 2.78 -6.62
CA GLY A 62 -0.06 2.28 -6.71
C GLY A 62 0.31 1.40 -5.52
N CYS A 63 0.10 1.89 -4.30
CA CYS A 63 0.32 1.10 -3.08
C CYS A 63 -0.67 -0.07 -2.97
N GLY A 64 -1.90 0.07 -3.47
CA GLY A 64 -2.86 -1.04 -3.53
C GLY A 64 -2.43 -2.16 -4.47
N LEU A 65 -1.95 -1.84 -5.67
CA LEU A 65 -1.41 -2.83 -6.59
C LEU A 65 -0.17 -3.52 -6.01
N ALA A 66 0.73 -2.74 -5.41
CA ALA A 66 1.90 -3.30 -4.72
C ALA A 66 1.48 -4.27 -3.60
N GLY A 67 0.55 -3.84 -2.75
CA GLY A 67 0.01 -4.67 -1.67
C GLY A 67 -0.65 -5.96 -2.18
N PHE A 68 -1.40 -5.88 -3.28
CA PHE A 68 -1.98 -7.04 -3.94
C PHE A 68 -0.91 -8.03 -4.42
N VAL A 69 0.12 -7.55 -5.11
CA VAL A 69 1.22 -8.39 -5.61
C VAL A 69 1.98 -9.05 -4.46
N ILE A 70 2.33 -8.28 -3.42
CA ILE A 70 3.06 -8.77 -2.24
C ILE A 70 2.24 -9.84 -1.53
N ALA A 71 0.94 -9.63 -1.37
CA ALA A 71 0.04 -10.60 -0.78
C ALA A 71 -0.16 -11.86 -1.63
N LYS A 72 0.05 -11.81 -2.96
CA LYS A 72 0.08 -13.01 -3.80
C LYS A 72 1.37 -13.82 -3.68
N ILE A 73 2.48 -13.16 -3.35
CA ILE A 73 3.79 -13.79 -3.18
C ILE A 73 3.96 -14.31 -1.73
N ALA A 74 3.30 -13.69 -0.77
CA ALA A 74 3.35 -14.10 0.64
C ALA A 74 2.36 -15.25 0.92
N ASP A 75 2.87 -16.47 0.97
CA ASP A 75 2.07 -17.70 1.15
C ASP A 75 1.37 -17.80 2.52
N ASP A 76 2.04 -17.41 3.61
CA ASP A 76 1.54 -17.67 4.98
C ASP A 76 0.66 -16.56 5.56
N VAL A 77 1.08 -15.30 5.42
CA VAL A 77 0.43 -14.14 6.06
C VAL A 77 0.33 -12.94 5.10
N PRO A 78 -0.54 -13.02 4.07
CA PRO A 78 -0.57 -12.08 2.95
C PRO A 78 -0.89 -10.63 3.37
N VAL A 79 -1.91 -10.43 4.19
CA VAL A 79 -2.33 -9.08 4.63
C VAL A 79 -1.27 -8.43 5.52
N LYS A 80 -0.57 -9.22 6.34
CA LYS A 80 0.49 -8.72 7.21
C LYS A 80 1.70 -8.23 6.41
N HIS A 81 2.12 -8.98 5.39
CA HIS A 81 3.18 -8.53 4.49
C HIS A 81 2.77 -7.27 3.73
N SER A 82 1.52 -7.21 3.27
CA SER A 82 0.99 -6.01 2.61
C SER A 82 1.02 -4.79 3.54
N PHE A 83 0.55 -4.92 4.78
CA PHE A 83 0.59 -3.85 5.77
C PHE A 83 2.01 -3.39 6.07
N LEU A 84 2.91 -4.31 6.42
CA LEU A 84 4.28 -3.97 6.78
C LEU A 84 5.06 -3.40 5.58
N SER A 85 4.77 -3.86 4.36
CA SER A 85 5.36 -3.29 3.14
C SER A 85 4.94 -1.84 2.87
N SER A 86 3.72 -1.46 3.27
CA SER A 86 3.25 -0.07 3.10
C SER A 86 4.06 0.94 3.92
N LEU A 87 4.85 0.47 4.90
CA LEU A 87 5.82 1.32 5.62
C LEU A 87 6.88 1.92 4.69
N GLY A 88 7.19 1.28 3.57
CA GLY A 88 8.10 1.82 2.56
C GLY A 88 7.59 3.11 1.91
N ALA A 89 6.27 3.28 1.82
CA ALA A 89 5.62 4.51 1.37
C ALA A 89 5.34 5.46 2.54
N PHE A 90 4.84 4.93 3.65
CA PHE A 90 4.42 5.72 4.81
C PHE A 90 5.57 6.47 5.48
N VAL A 91 6.70 5.81 5.75
CA VAL A 91 7.80 6.40 6.50
C VAL A 91 8.39 7.63 5.80
N PRO A 92 8.76 7.59 4.50
CA PRO A 92 9.23 8.77 3.80
C PRO A 92 8.20 9.91 3.80
N LEU A 93 6.91 9.61 3.61
CA LEU A 93 5.85 10.61 3.61
C LEU A 93 5.69 11.26 4.99
N VAL A 94 5.77 10.50 6.07
CA VAL A 94 5.74 11.04 7.44
C VAL A 94 6.96 11.89 7.74
N VAL A 95 8.16 11.45 7.34
CA VAL A 95 9.38 12.24 7.50
C VAL A 95 9.25 13.56 6.73
N MET A 96 8.79 13.52 5.48
CA MET A 96 8.55 14.72 4.70
C MET A 96 7.46 15.61 5.31
N ALA A 97 6.38 15.05 5.84
CA ALA A 97 5.33 15.80 6.53
C ALA A 97 5.87 16.52 7.77
N ALA A 98 6.73 15.86 8.55
CA ALA A 98 7.36 16.45 9.72
C ALA A 98 8.34 17.57 9.34
N LEU A 99 9.13 17.38 8.27
CA LEU A 99 10.08 18.38 7.80
C LEU A 99 9.40 19.61 7.17
N THR A 100 8.26 19.42 6.52
CA THR A 100 7.52 20.48 5.80
C THR A 100 6.33 21.03 6.58
N PHE A 101 6.02 20.46 7.75
CA PHE A 101 4.80 20.74 8.52
C PHE A 101 3.52 20.68 7.67
N SER A 102 3.48 19.76 6.71
CA SER A 102 2.37 19.62 5.77
C SER A 102 1.39 18.52 6.23
N PRO A 103 0.17 18.87 6.69
CA PRO A 103 -0.83 17.89 7.07
C PRO A 103 -1.30 17.06 5.86
N TYR A 104 -1.23 17.63 4.65
CA TYR A 104 -1.54 16.93 3.41
C TYR A 104 -0.59 15.74 3.17
N THR A 105 0.71 15.91 3.38
CA THR A 105 1.69 14.82 3.21
C THR A 105 1.47 13.71 4.23
N LEU A 106 1.04 14.05 5.45
CA LEU A 106 0.66 13.06 6.46
C LEU A 106 -0.60 12.28 6.05
N MET A 107 -1.59 12.96 5.49
CA MET A 107 -2.77 12.33 4.89
C MET A 107 -2.38 11.37 3.76
N LEU A 108 -1.45 11.76 2.87
CA LEU A 108 -0.94 10.87 1.82
C LEU A 108 -0.28 9.60 2.39
N GLY A 109 0.44 9.74 3.50
CA GLY A 109 0.97 8.58 4.24
C GLY A 109 -0.13 7.62 4.65
N ALA A 110 -1.21 8.12 5.27
CA ALA A 110 -2.35 7.30 5.66
C ALA A 110 -3.05 6.64 4.46
N VAL A 111 -3.17 7.37 3.34
CA VAL A 111 -3.75 6.85 2.09
C VAL A 111 -2.89 5.74 1.49
N ALA A 112 -1.56 5.86 1.54
CA ALA A 112 -0.66 4.81 1.08
C ALA A 112 -0.85 3.50 1.86
N VAL A 113 -0.98 3.60 3.20
CA VAL A 113 -1.27 2.45 4.07
C VAL A 113 -2.64 1.85 3.76
N ALA A 114 -3.67 2.69 3.59
CA ALA A 114 -5.00 2.24 3.23
C ALA A 114 -5.02 1.53 1.86
N GLY A 115 -4.33 2.07 0.87
CA GLY A 115 -4.13 1.45 -0.43
C GLY A 115 -3.50 0.06 -0.29
N GLY A 116 -2.34 -0.02 0.35
CA GLY A 116 -1.62 -1.29 0.57
C GLY A 116 -2.46 -2.34 1.31
N LEU A 117 -3.18 -1.96 2.36
CA LEU A 117 -4.09 -2.85 3.07
C LEU A 117 -5.21 -3.38 2.18
N ASN A 118 -5.89 -2.50 1.45
CA ASN A 118 -6.98 -2.87 0.53
C ASN A 118 -6.48 -3.82 -0.55
N GLY A 119 -5.32 -3.53 -1.13
CA GLY A 119 -4.64 -4.42 -2.08
C GLY A 119 -4.39 -5.81 -1.53
N GLY A 120 -3.81 -5.87 -0.32
CA GLY A 120 -3.54 -7.13 0.36
C GLY A 120 -4.80 -7.94 0.67
N MET A 121 -5.88 -7.27 1.09
CA MET A 121 -7.17 -7.91 1.35
C MET A 121 -7.82 -8.49 0.08
N LEU A 122 -7.70 -7.79 -1.05
CA LEU A 122 -8.19 -8.28 -2.35
C LEU A 122 -7.44 -9.53 -2.82
N ALA A 123 -6.18 -9.70 -2.42
CA ALA A 123 -5.38 -10.85 -2.79
C ALA A 123 -5.69 -12.12 -1.99
N VAL A 124 -6.25 -11.98 -0.78
CA VAL A 124 -6.64 -13.12 0.08
C VAL A 124 -7.68 -13.96 -0.66
N ARG A 125 -7.35 -15.21 -0.98
CA ARG A 125 -8.32 -16.16 -1.51
C ARG A 125 -9.47 -16.27 -0.50
N ARG A 126 -10.71 -15.97 -0.92
CA ARG A 126 -11.90 -16.39 -0.16
C ARG A 126 -11.81 -17.90 0.00
N ARG A 127 -11.57 -18.38 1.22
CA ARG A 127 -11.73 -19.79 1.55
C ARG A 127 -13.16 -20.14 1.15
N HIS A 128 -13.32 -20.85 0.03
CA HIS A 128 -14.56 -21.56 -0.23
C HIS A 128 -14.68 -22.52 0.94
N TYR A 129 -15.66 -22.25 1.82
CA TYR A 129 -16.03 -23.18 2.85
C TYR A 129 -16.38 -24.47 2.12
N HIS A 130 -15.45 -25.43 2.15
CA HIS A 130 -15.79 -26.79 1.81
C HIS A 130 -16.75 -27.19 2.92
N TYR A 131 -18.05 -27.10 2.64
CA TYR A 131 -19.08 -27.70 3.46
C TYR A 131 -18.73 -29.17 3.51
N ARG A 132 -18.10 -29.59 4.61
CA ARG A 132 -17.95 -31.00 4.94
C ARG A 132 -19.33 -31.38 5.47
N PRO A 133 -20.16 -32.11 4.71
CA PRO A 133 -21.42 -32.59 5.26
C PRO A 133 -21.07 -33.37 6.55
N PRO A 134 -21.89 -33.25 7.60
CA PRO A 134 -21.69 -34.02 8.81
C PRO A 134 -21.64 -35.49 8.41
N ASP A 135 -20.49 -36.13 8.67
CA ASP A 135 -20.29 -37.54 8.43
C ASP A 135 -21.45 -38.26 9.13
N ALA A 136 -22.28 -38.93 8.33
CA ALA A 136 -23.44 -39.69 8.79
C ALA A 136 -22.94 -41.00 9.40
N ASP A 137 -22.28 -40.89 10.54
CA ASP A 137 -21.84 -42.03 11.33
C ASP A 137 -23.06 -42.56 12.09
N GLY A 138 -23.73 -43.55 11.48
CA GLY A 138 -24.76 -44.39 12.07
C GLY A 138 -24.19 -45.57 12.85
#